data_AF-A0AAU9PMN2-F1
#
_entry.id   AF-A0AAU9PMN2-F1
#
_cell.length_a   1.000
_cell.length_b   1.000
_cell.length_c   1.000
_cell.angle_alpha   90.00
_cell.angle_beta   90.00
_cell.angle_gamma   90.00
#
_symmetry.space_group_name_H-M   'P 1'
#
loop_
_entity.id
_entity.type
_entity.pdbx_description
1 polymer ?
#
loop_
_entity_poly.entity_id
_entity_poly.type
_entity_poly.pdbx_seq_one_letter_code
_entity_poly.pdbx_strand_id
1 'polypeptide(L)'
;MGEIITWLLFFFIHIALLVVVVYQLMCLADLEFDYINPYDSASRINFVILPEFITHGVLCLIYLFTGHWVMVLLGLPYLYYNVRLYTRKQHLVDVTEIFNHLSWEKKQRLFKLGYLIFLLFITLFWMIYNALEDDEILSLVLRQRHHSCKGFSDLPRRRPSSDLRSRTPLPAPATATSPEIMVHAAKGVFISCDIPMAQFIINYNASLPQSQKFIIHILDGTHLFVSSGMEGMIRSAIQEFREKNTYEKPA
;
A
#
# COMPACT_ATOMS: atom_id res chain seq x y z
N MET A 1 3.83 3.40 -0.15
CA MET A 1 3.47 3.95 1.20
C MET A 1 3.13 5.45 1.23
N GLY A 2 4.05 6.38 0.89
CA GLY A 2 3.78 7.84 1.01
C GLY A 2 2.66 8.36 0.10
N GLU A 3 2.58 7.83 -1.13
CA GLU A 3 1.53 8.14 -2.09
C GLU A 3 0.14 7.70 -1.58
N ILE A 4 0.00 6.47 -1.08
CA ILE A 4 -1.27 5.96 -0.53
C ILE A 4 -1.78 6.86 0.60
N ILE A 5 -0.90 7.27 1.53
CA ILE A 5 -1.29 8.17 2.63
C ILE A 5 -1.76 9.51 2.07
N THR A 6 -1.10 10.02 1.04
CA THR A 6 -1.46 11.27 0.37
C THR A 6 -2.85 11.17 -0.29
N TRP A 7 -3.11 10.10 -1.04
CA TRP A 7 -4.42 9.80 -1.63
C TRP A 7 -5.52 9.62 -0.58
N LEU A 8 -5.21 8.97 0.55
CA LEU A 8 -6.12 8.79 1.67
C LEU A 8 -6.49 10.13 2.34
N LEU A 9 -5.52 11.02 2.53
CA LEU A 9 -5.78 12.38 3.03
C LEU A 9 -6.69 13.16 2.07
N PHE A 10 -6.45 13.06 0.76
CA PHE A 10 -7.30 13.70 -0.26
C PHE A 10 -8.73 13.20 -0.24
N PHE A 11 -8.92 11.89 -0.03
CA PHE A 11 -10.23 11.28 0.12
C PHE A 11 -10.98 11.86 1.33
N PHE A 12 -10.34 11.93 2.50
CA PHE A 12 -10.97 12.48 3.70
C PHE A 12 -11.31 13.97 3.55
N ILE A 13 -10.45 14.77 2.89
CA ILE A 13 -10.75 16.18 2.62
C ILE A 13 -11.94 16.32 1.66
N HIS A 14 -12.05 15.47 0.63
CA HIS A 14 -13.20 15.44 -0.28
C HIS A 14 -14.49 15.09 0.46
N ILE A 15 -14.45 14.12 1.37
CA ILE A 15 -15.59 13.77 2.23
C ILE A 15 -15.98 14.95 3.13
N ALA A 16 -15.02 15.65 3.74
CA ALA A 16 -15.30 16.82 4.56
C ALA A 16 -15.97 17.94 3.75
N LEU A 17 -15.49 18.21 2.53
CA LEU A 17 -16.12 19.15 1.60
C LEU A 17 -17.53 18.71 1.22
N LEU A 18 -17.75 17.41 1.01
CA LEU A 18 -19.06 16.86 0.68
C LEU A 18 -20.07 17.11 1.81
N VAL A 19 -19.67 16.85 3.06
CA VAL A 19 -20.50 17.10 4.24
C VAL A 19 -20.85 18.59 4.35
N VAL A 20 -19.89 19.48 4.10
CA VAL A 20 -20.11 20.93 4.13
C VAL A 20 -21.14 21.36 3.07
N VAL A 21 -21.03 20.86 1.84
CA VAL A 21 -21.98 21.18 0.75
C VAL A 21 -23.37 20.59 1.03
N VAL A 22 -23.43 19.36 1.56
CA VAL A 22 -24.70 18.72 1.97
C VAL A 22 -25.36 19.51 3.11
N TYR A 23 -24.60 20.00 4.09
CA TYR A 23 -25.11 20.83 5.17
C TYR A 23 -25.72 22.14 4.64
N GLN A 24 -25.10 22.78 3.63
CA GLN A 24 -25.69 23.96 2.99
C GLN A 24 -26.99 23.63 2.26
N LEU A 25 -27.07 22.47 1.59
CA LEU A 25 -28.30 22.01 0.95
C LEU A 25 -29.40 21.69 1.98
N MET A 26 -29.04 21.14 3.14
CA MET A 26 -29.98 20.93 4.25
C MET A 26 -30.53 22.27 4.76
N CYS A 27 -29.66 23.26 5.02
CA CYS A 27 -30.09 24.59 5.43
C CYS A 27 -31.02 25.24 4.39
N LEU A 28 -30.80 24.99 3.10
CA LEU A 28 -31.63 25.52 2.01
C LEU A 28 -32.96 24.76 1.88
N ALA A 29 -32.98 23.45 2.13
CA ALA A 29 -34.21 22.65 2.19
C ALA A 29 -35.07 23.05 3.40
N ASP A 30 -34.46 23.28 4.57
CA ASP A 30 -35.17 23.76 5.77
C ASP A 30 -35.84 25.12 5.52
N LEU A 31 -35.29 25.94 4.62
CA LEU A 31 -35.91 27.18 4.16
C LEU A 31 -37.05 26.98 3.16
N GLU A 32 -37.00 25.95 2.31
CA GLU A 32 -38.06 25.64 1.34
C GLU A 32 -39.34 25.14 2.02
N PHE A 33 -39.21 24.50 3.19
CA PHE A 33 -40.31 23.96 3.97
C PHE A 33 -40.75 24.87 5.13
N ASP A 34 -40.28 26.12 5.18
CA ASP A 34 -40.59 27.12 6.21
C ASP A 34 -40.35 26.66 7.67
N TYR A 35 -39.40 25.74 7.91
CA TYR A 35 -39.10 25.23 9.25
C TYR A 35 -38.27 26.19 10.11
N ILE A 36 -37.37 26.97 9.49
CA ILE A 36 -36.41 27.85 10.16
C ILE A 36 -36.51 29.27 9.59
N ASN A 37 -36.26 30.26 10.44
CA ASN A 37 -36.18 31.66 10.06
C ASN A 37 -35.11 31.90 8.98
N PRO A 38 -35.44 32.60 7.87
CA PRO A 38 -34.50 32.86 6.78
C PRO A 38 -33.26 33.68 7.17
N TYR A 39 -33.35 34.52 8.21
CA TYR A 39 -32.17 35.23 8.73
C TYR A 39 -31.15 34.28 9.38
N ASP A 40 -31.62 33.29 10.13
CA ASP A 40 -30.74 32.35 10.85
C ASP A 40 -30.06 31.38 9.87
N SER A 41 -30.79 30.88 8.88
CA SER A 41 -30.23 30.00 7.85
C SER A 41 -29.24 30.73 6.94
N ALA A 42 -29.51 31.97 6.52
CA ALA A 42 -28.59 32.75 5.69
C ALA A 42 -27.25 33.00 6.41
N SER A 43 -27.29 33.34 7.71
CA SER A 43 -26.10 33.52 8.54
C SER A 43 -25.27 32.23 8.64
N ARG A 44 -25.92 31.08 8.89
CA ARG A 44 -25.27 29.77 8.96
C ARG A 44 -24.63 29.38 7.62
N ILE A 45 -25.31 29.62 6.50
CA ILE A 45 -24.78 29.33 5.16
C ILE A 45 -23.55 30.21 4.88
N ASN A 46 -23.62 31.51 5.18
CA ASN A 46 -22.52 32.44 4.96
C ASN A 46 -21.27 32.09 5.79
N PHE A 47 -21.45 31.68 7.04
CA PHE A 47 -20.33 31.23 7.87
C PHE A 47 -19.63 29.98 7.31
N VAL A 48 -20.39 29.09 6.67
CA VAL A 48 -19.89 27.80 6.18
C VAL A 48 -19.33 27.89 4.75
N ILE A 49 -19.74 28.86 3.94
CA ILE A 49 -19.31 28.99 2.54
C ILE A 49 -17.83 29.39 2.38
N LEU A 50 -17.32 30.22 3.29
CA LEU A 50 -15.91 30.64 3.28
C LEU A 50 -14.95 29.47 3.57
N PRO A 51 -15.15 28.65 4.63
CA PRO A 51 -14.32 27.48 4.88
C PRO A 51 -14.34 26.48 3.71
N GLU A 52 -15.46 26.30 3.02
CA GLU A 52 -15.54 25.46 1.80
C GLU A 52 -14.56 25.95 0.72
N PHE A 53 -14.61 27.25 0.40
CA PHE A 53 -13.79 27.84 -0.65
C PHE A 53 -12.31 27.81 -0.31
N ILE A 54 -11.97 28.10 0.94
CA ILE A 54 -10.59 28.03 1.44
C ILE A 54 -10.09 26.59 1.39
N THR A 55 -10.86 25.64 1.88
CA THR A 55 -10.47 24.22 1.92
C THR A 55 -10.24 23.67 0.51
N HIS A 56 -11.14 23.95 -0.44
CA HIS A 56 -10.95 23.51 -1.82
C HIS A 56 -9.80 24.26 -2.52
N GLY A 57 -9.61 25.56 -2.24
CA GLY A 57 -8.48 26.32 -2.76
C GLY A 57 -7.15 25.76 -2.31
N VAL A 58 -7.00 25.50 -1.01
CA VAL A 58 -5.82 24.87 -0.41
C VAL A 58 -5.61 23.46 -0.98
N LEU A 59 -6.68 22.66 -1.10
CA LEU A 59 -6.59 21.31 -1.69
C LEU A 59 -6.06 21.35 -3.13
N CYS A 60 -6.54 22.30 -3.94
CA CYS A 60 -6.07 22.49 -5.32
C CYS A 60 -4.59 22.88 -5.38
N LEU A 61 -4.12 23.74 -4.45
CA LEU A 61 -2.70 24.07 -4.33
C LEU A 61 -1.86 22.86 -3.93
N ILE A 62 -2.35 22.02 -3.01
CA ILE A 62 -1.65 20.79 -2.62
C ILE A 62 -1.55 19.84 -3.82
N TYR A 63 -2.59 19.72 -4.65
CA TYR A 63 -2.52 18.94 -5.89
C TYR A 63 -1.46 19.44 -6.87
N LEU A 64 -1.30 20.77 -6.95
CA LEU A 64 -0.27 21.38 -7.78
C LEU A 64 1.14 21.06 -7.27
N PHE A 65 1.39 21.18 -5.96
CA PHE A 65 2.70 20.89 -5.36
C PHE A 65 3.07 19.41 -5.38
N THR A 66 2.08 18.53 -5.28
CA THR A 66 2.27 17.07 -5.35
C THR A 66 2.37 16.55 -6.79
N GLY A 67 2.21 17.41 -7.81
CA GLY A 67 2.38 17.03 -9.21
C GLY A 67 1.20 16.25 -9.81
N HIS A 68 0.02 16.31 -9.19
CA HIS A 68 -1.18 15.60 -9.64
C HIS A 68 -1.97 16.43 -10.67
N TRP A 69 -1.39 16.63 -11.85
CA TRP A 69 -1.93 17.50 -12.91
C TRP A 69 -3.37 17.18 -13.34
N VAL A 70 -3.73 15.90 -13.39
CA VAL A 70 -5.10 15.46 -13.77
C VAL A 70 -6.13 15.93 -12.73
N MET A 71 -5.80 15.85 -11.43
CA MET A 71 -6.68 16.30 -10.36
C MET A 71 -6.77 17.83 -10.31
N VAL A 72 -5.69 18.54 -10.63
CA VAL A 72 -5.73 20.00 -10.80
C VAL A 72 -6.67 20.38 -11.95
N LEU A 73 -6.53 19.72 -13.11
CA LEU A 73 -7.39 19.98 -14.27
C LEU A 73 -8.87 19.73 -13.97
N LEU A 74 -9.17 18.64 -13.25
CA LEU A 74 -10.52 18.33 -12.79
C LEU A 74 -10.98 19.21 -11.62
N GLY A 75 -10.09 19.79 -10.82
CA GLY A 75 -10.46 20.71 -9.73
C GLY A 75 -10.65 22.16 -10.19
N LEU A 76 -10.05 22.53 -11.32
CA LEU A 76 -10.03 23.91 -11.84
C LEU A 76 -11.42 24.47 -12.17
N PRO A 77 -12.35 23.75 -12.84
CA PRO A 77 -13.68 24.29 -13.14
C PRO A 77 -14.46 24.68 -11.88
N TYR A 78 -14.39 23.85 -10.84
CA TYR A 78 -15.07 24.12 -9.57
C TYR A 78 -14.39 25.27 -8.82
N LEU A 79 -13.05 25.30 -8.77
CA LEU A 79 -12.30 26.39 -8.16
C LEU A 79 -12.57 27.73 -8.87
N TYR A 80 -12.50 27.75 -10.20
CA TYR A 80 -12.78 28.92 -11.03
C TYR A 80 -14.19 29.44 -10.78
N TYR A 81 -15.17 28.54 -10.70
CA TYR A 81 -16.54 28.91 -10.39
C TYR A 81 -16.66 29.61 -9.03
N ASN A 82 -16.05 29.05 -7.98
CA ASN A 82 -16.08 29.64 -6.64
C ASN A 82 -15.31 30.96 -6.56
N VAL A 83 -14.15 31.07 -7.22
CA VAL A 83 -13.38 32.34 -7.29
C VAL A 83 -14.18 33.41 -8.02
N ARG A 84 -14.83 33.08 -9.15
CA ARG A 84 -15.69 34.01 -9.88
C ARG A 84 -16.84 34.51 -9.02
N LEU A 85 -17.45 33.62 -8.23
CA LEU A 85 -18.53 33.96 -7.31
C LEU A 85 -18.04 34.88 -6.18
N TYR A 86 -16.85 34.60 -5.64
CA TYR A 86 -16.20 35.42 -4.62
C TYR A 86 -15.91 36.84 -5.14
N THR A 87 -15.30 36.96 -6.32
CA THR A 87 -14.98 38.26 -6.95
C THR A 87 -16.22 39.11 -7.23
N ARG A 88 -17.35 38.47 -7.56
CA ARG A 88 -18.63 39.16 -7.79
C ARG A 88 -19.38 39.49 -6.49
N LYS A 89 -18.86 39.10 -5.32
CA LYS A 89 -19.51 39.23 -4.00
C LYS A 89 -20.88 38.56 -3.90
N GLN A 90 -21.22 37.68 -4.83
CA GLN A 90 -22.48 36.91 -4.88
C GLN A 90 -22.39 35.61 -4.07
N HIS A 91 -21.41 35.49 -3.17
CA HIS A 91 -21.28 34.34 -2.27
C HIS A 91 -22.12 34.49 -1.00
N LEU A 92 -22.48 35.73 -0.65
CA LEU A 92 -23.37 36.05 0.46
C LEU A 92 -24.81 35.74 0.04
N VAL A 93 -25.54 35.08 0.93
CA VAL A 93 -26.97 34.78 0.73
C VAL A 93 -27.78 35.91 1.37
N ASP A 94 -28.46 36.71 0.55
CA ASP A 94 -29.32 37.79 1.02
C ASP A 94 -30.76 37.30 1.25
N VAL A 95 -31.24 37.52 2.47
CA VAL A 95 -32.53 37.04 3.00
C VAL A 95 -33.73 37.56 2.18
N THR A 96 -33.60 38.75 1.59
CA THR A 96 -34.68 39.41 0.85
C THR A 96 -34.87 38.86 -0.56
N GLU A 97 -33.83 38.27 -1.16
CA GLU A 97 -33.86 37.76 -2.54
C GLU A 97 -33.86 36.23 -2.63
N ILE A 98 -33.52 35.54 -1.53
CA ILE A 98 -33.34 34.08 -1.49
C ILE A 98 -34.59 33.31 -1.92
N PHE A 99 -35.79 33.75 -1.53
CA PHE A 99 -37.04 33.06 -1.87
C PHE A 99 -37.39 33.18 -3.36
N ASN A 100 -37.06 34.30 -4.00
CA ASN A 100 -37.34 34.51 -5.42
C ASN A 100 -36.40 33.68 -6.33
N HIS A 101 -35.18 33.40 -5.85
CA HIS A 101 -34.16 32.65 -6.59
C HIS A 101 -33.87 31.25 -6.02
N LEU A 102 -34.64 30.78 -5.04
CA LEU A 102 -34.39 29.56 -4.27
C LEU A 102 -34.22 28.31 -5.15
N SER A 103 -35.10 28.15 -6.14
CA SER A 103 -35.09 27.01 -7.06
C SER A 103 -33.84 27.00 -7.96
N TRP A 104 -33.34 28.18 -8.34
CA TRP A 104 -32.11 28.34 -9.11
C TRP A 104 -30.88 28.05 -8.24
N GLU A 105 -30.81 28.62 -7.03
CA GLU A 105 -29.69 28.39 -6.11
C GLU A 105 -29.58 26.91 -5.69
N LYS A 106 -30.70 26.26 -5.40
CA LYS A 106 -30.77 24.83 -5.08
C LYS A 106 -30.20 23.99 -6.23
N LYS A 107 -30.62 24.27 -7.46
CA LYS A 107 -30.13 23.55 -8.65
C LYS A 107 -28.63 23.74 -8.86
N GLN A 108 -28.15 24.95 -8.64
CA GLN A 108 -26.72 25.29 -8.74
C GLN A 108 -25.88 24.54 -7.69
N ARG A 109 -26.33 24.50 -6.43
CA ARG A 109 -25.67 23.72 -5.36
C ARG A 109 -25.77 22.21 -5.57
N LEU A 110 -26.88 21.72 -6.12
CA LEU A 110 -27.03 20.30 -6.48
C LEU A 110 -26.06 19.89 -7.60
N PHE A 111 -25.84 20.76 -8.60
CA PHE A 111 -24.85 20.51 -9.64
C PHE A 111 -23.41 20.49 -9.07
N LYS A 112 -23.10 21.41 -8.14
CA LYS A 112 -21.84 21.37 -7.39
C LYS A 112 -21.68 20.07 -6.59
N LEU A 113 -22.73 19.61 -5.91
CA LEU A 113 -22.73 18.35 -5.18
C LEU A 113 -22.46 17.17 -6.11
N GLY A 114 -23.17 17.09 -7.24
CA GLY A 114 -22.94 16.05 -8.24
C GLY A 114 -21.51 16.03 -8.77
N TYR A 115 -20.93 17.22 -9.02
CA TYR A 115 -19.53 17.35 -9.43
C TYR A 115 -18.55 16.88 -8.35
N LEU A 116 -18.80 17.21 -7.09
CA LEU A 116 -17.96 16.80 -5.97
C LEU A 116 -18.05 15.29 -5.71
N ILE A 117 -19.23 14.68 -5.89
CA ILE A 117 -19.41 13.22 -5.86
C ILE A 117 -18.64 12.57 -7.00
N PHE A 118 -18.70 13.13 -8.21
CA PHE A 118 -17.92 12.62 -9.35
C PHE A 118 -16.40 12.69 -9.07
N LEU A 119 -15.90 13.80 -8.52
CA LEU A 119 -14.52 13.93 -8.06
C LEU A 119 -14.16 12.92 -6.97
N LEU A 120 -15.08 12.64 -6.04
CA LEU A 120 -14.88 11.62 -5.01
C LEU A 120 -14.71 10.22 -5.63
N PHE A 121 -15.49 9.87 -6.65
CA PHE A 121 -15.31 8.59 -7.35
C PHE A 121 -13.97 8.50 -8.08
N ILE A 122 -13.56 9.59 -8.73
CA ILE A 122 -12.26 9.65 -9.42
C ILE A 122 -11.10 9.53 -8.42
N THR A 123 -11.16 10.23 -7.28
CA THR A 123 -10.14 10.11 -6.23
C THR A 123 -10.11 8.73 -5.59
N LEU A 124 -11.26 8.10 -5.39
CA LEU A 124 -11.36 6.71 -4.91
C LEU A 124 -10.77 5.72 -5.92
N PHE A 125 -11.03 5.89 -7.22
CA PHE A 125 -10.42 5.05 -8.27
C PHE A 125 -8.89 5.15 -8.24
N TRP A 126 -8.35 6.36 -8.18
CA TRP A 126 -6.90 6.57 -8.09
C TRP A 126 -6.31 5.99 -6.80
N MET A 127 -6.99 6.13 -5.66
CA MET A 127 -6.57 5.51 -4.40
C MET A 127 -6.48 3.98 -4.53
N ILE A 128 -7.49 3.33 -5.11
CA ILE A 128 -7.50 1.86 -5.30
C ILE A 128 -6.40 1.43 -6.28
N TYR A 129 -6.24 2.15 -7.39
CA TYR A 129 -5.22 1.82 -8.38
C TYR A 129 -3.81 1.84 -7.78
N ASN A 130 -3.47 2.89 -7.02
CA ASN A 130 -2.18 3.00 -6.34
C ASN A 130 -2.02 1.95 -5.22
N ALA A 131 -3.11 1.57 -4.53
CA ALA A 131 -3.06 0.52 -3.52
C ALA A 131 -2.77 -0.86 -4.13
N LEU A 132 -3.38 -1.19 -5.27
CA LEU A 132 -3.17 -2.46 -5.95
C LEU A 132 -1.76 -2.59 -6.54
N GLU A 133 -1.19 -1.52 -7.05
CA GLU A 133 0.16 -1.53 -7.62
C GLU A 133 1.24 -1.77 -6.54
N ASP A 134 1.07 -1.20 -5.35
CA ASP A 134 1.96 -1.46 -4.20
C ASP A 134 1.91 -2.95 -3.79
N ASP A 135 0.72 -3.59 -3.80
CA ASP A 135 0.56 -5.02 -3.51
C ASP A 135 1.15 -5.92 -4.60
N GLU A 136 0.98 -5.57 -5.88
CA GLU A 136 1.55 -6.32 -7.00
C GLU A 136 3.08 -6.24 -6.99
N ILE A 137 3.67 -5.06 -6.77
CA ILE A 137 5.12 -4.89 -6.64
C ILE A 137 5.64 -5.65 -5.41
N LEU A 138 4.95 -5.59 -4.27
CA LEU A 138 5.34 -6.37 -3.09
C LEU A 138 5.30 -7.87 -3.40
N SER A 139 4.26 -8.35 -4.09
CA SER A 139 4.12 -9.75 -4.49
C SER A 139 5.16 -10.16 -5.55
N LEU A 140 5.53 -9.27 -6.46
CA LEU A 140 6.56 -9.49 -7.47
C LEU A 140 7.95 -9.47 -6.87
N VAL A 141 8.26 -8.59 -5.92
CA VAL A 141 9.52 -8.61 -5.18
C VAL A 141 9.64 -9.89 -4.34
N LEU A 142 8.56 -10.31 -3.68
CA LEU A 142 8.50 -11.60 -2.98
C LEU A 142 8.66 -12.78 -3.95
N ARG A 143 8.04 -12.72 -5.14
CA ARG A 143 8.14 -13.75 -6.19
C ARG A 143 9.50 -13.76 -6.89
N GLN A 144 10.15 -12.61 -7.05
CA GLN A 144 11.46 -12.45 -7.69
C GLN A 144 12.58 -12.87 -6.73
N ARG A 145 12.43 -12.65 -5.41
CA ARG A 145 13.23 -13.38 -4.41
C ARG A 145 13.08 -14.89 -4.58
N HIS A 146 11.85 -15.38 -4.78
CA HIS A 146 11.59 -16.81 -4.97
C HIS A 146 12.15 -17.38 -6.29
N HIS A 147 12.18 -16.58 -7.37
CA HIS A 147 12.69 -16.98 -8.68
C HIS A 147 14.21 -16.80 -8.84
N SER A 148 14.83 -15.84 -8.16
CA SER A 148 16.30 -15.70 -8.13
C SER A 148 16.96 -16.95 -7.51
N CYS A 149 16.29 -17.61 -6.55
CA CYS A 149 16.72 -18.92 -6.05
C CYS A 149 16.49 -20.09 -7.04
N LYS A 150 15.59 -19.97 -8.03
CA LYS A 150 15.34 -21.02 -9.03
C LYS A 150 16.24 -20.90 -10.27
N GLY A 151 16.60 -19.69 -10.69
CA GLY A 151 17.42 -19.43 -11.89
C GLY A 151 18.88 -19.89 -11.81
N PHE A 152 19.37 -20.26 -10.63
CA PHE A 152 20.72 -20.85 -10.46
C PHE A 152 20.75 -22.38 -10.69
N SER A 153 19.61 -23.00 -11.00
CA SER A 153 19.49 -24.47 -11.10
C SER A 153 19.81 -25.03 -12.49
N ASP A 154 19.83 -24.17 -13.53
CA ASP A 154 19.82 -24.60 -14.94
C ASP A 154 21.09 -24.20 -15.72
N LEU A 155 22.28 -24.38 -15.14
CA LEU A 155 23.54 -24.36 -15.91
C LEU A 155 23.95 -25.81 -16.27
N PRO A 156 24.28 -26.12 -17.53
CA PRO A 156 24.62 -27.47 -17.94
C PRO A 156 25.97 -27.89 -17.32
N ARG A 157 25.95 -29.05 -16.63
CA ARG A 157 27.15 -29.73 -16.11
C ARG A 157 28.20 -29.94 -17.21
N ARG A 158 29.26 -29.14 -17.23
CA ARG A 158 30.53 -29.59 -17.82
C ARG A 158 31.18 -30.58 -16.86
N ARG A 159 31.48 -31.79 -17.35
CA ARG A 159 32.25 -32.80 -16.63
C ARG A 159 33.66 -32.26 -16.37
N PRO A 160 34.26 -32.45 -15.19
CA PRO A 160 35.68 -32.19 -15.04
C PRO A 160 36.44 -33.38 -15.65
N SER A 161 37.13 -33.12 -16.76
CA SER A 161 38.18 -34.01 -17.26
C SER A 161 39.34 -33.98 -16.26
N SER A 162 39.71 -35.16 -15.80
CA SER A 162 40.99 -35.44 -15.17
C SER A 162 42.12 -35.05 -16.10
N ASP A 163 42.94 -34.05 -15.73
CA ASP A 163 44.39 -34.13 -15.90
C ASP A 163 45.16 -32.87 -15.43
N LEU A 164 46.40 -33.14 -15.03
CA LEU A 164 47.57 -32.25 -15.02
C LEU A 164 47.88 -31.36 -13.79
N ARG A 165 48.44 -32.05 -12.80
CA ARG A 165 49.81 -31.84 -12.26
C ARG A 165 50.63 -30.64 -12.80
N SER A 166 51.18 -29.89 -11.83
CA SER A 166 52.44 -29.10 -11.83
C SER A 166 52.54 -27.86 -12.70
N ARG A 167 52.76 -26.69 -12.04
CA ARG A 167 53.90 -25.80 -12.26
C ARG A 167 54.00 -24.73 -11.15
N THR A 168 55.25 -24.39 -10.83
CA THR A 168 55.83 -23.56 -9.75
C THR A 168 55.52 -22.05 -9.87
N PRO A 169 55.78 -21.24 -8.81
CA PRO A 169 55.42 -19.82 -8.76
C PRO A 169 56.57 -18.90 -9.23
N LEU A 170 56.23 -17.82 -9.93
CA LEU A 170 57.07 -16.62 -10.12
C LEU A 170 56.16 -15.37 -10.22
N PRO A 171 56.55 -14.20 -9.66
CA PRO A 171 55.65 -13.07 -9.46
C PRO A 171 55.82 -11.96 -10.52
N ALA A 172 54.72 -11.31 -10.90
CA ALA A 172 54.69 -9.98 -11.53
C ALA A 172 53.23 -9.43 -11.51
N PRO A 173 53.00 -8.11 -11.64
CA PRO A 173 52.25 -7.34 -10.65
C PRO A 173 50.88 -6.78 -11.11
N ALA A 174 50.14 -6.32 -10.08
CA ALA A 174 49.08 -5.31 -10.09
C ALA A 174 47.80 -5.60 -10.90
N THR A 175 46.72 -5.94 -10.20
CA THR A 175 45.36 -5.52 -10.60
C THR A 175 44.44 -5.58 -9.39
N ALA A 176 43.67 -4.51 -9.20
CA ALA A 176 42.83 -4.26 -8.03
C ALA A 176 41.84 -5.40 -7.77
N THR A 177 41.94 -6.04 -6.60
CA THR A 177 40.98 -7.03 -6.13
C THR A 177 39.83 -6.34 -5.40
N SER A 178 38.71 -6.20 -6.11
CA SER A 178 37.37 -6.12 -5.51
C SER A 178 37.22 -7.22 -4.44
N PRO A 179 36.40 -7.02 -3.40
CA PRO A 179 36.16 -8.08 -2.42
C PRO A 179 35.58 -9.28 -3.19
N GLU A 180 36.35 -10.36 -3.28
CA GLU A 180 35.81 -11.63 -3.74
C GLU A 180 34.68 -11.97 -2.78
N ILE A 181 33.45 -11.81 -3.25
CA ILE A 181 32.28 -12.39 -2.59
C ILE A 181 32.52 -13.88 -2.68
N MET A 182 33.06 -14.46 -1.60
CA MET A 182 33.39 -15.87 -1.50
C MET A 182 32.06 -16.63 -1.45
N VAL A 183 31.62 -17.11 -2.61
CA VAL A 183 30.33 -17.79 -2.76
C VAL A 183 30.49 -19.24 -2.30
N HIS A 184 30.06 -19.55 -1.08
CA HIS A 184 30.01 -20.93 -0.58
C HIS A 184 28.74 -21.63 -1.10
N ALA A 185 28.88 -22.41 -2.17
CA ALA A 185 27.81 -23.27 -2.65
C ALA A 185 27.77 -24.58 -1.83
N ALA A 186 26.79 -24.69 -0.92
CA ALA A 186 26.52 -25.91 -0.17
C ALA A 186 25.34 -26.68 -0.77
N LYS A 187 25.48 -28.00 -0.93
CA LYS A 187 24.37 -28.88 -1.33
C LYS A 187 23.54 -29.21 -0.09
N GLY A 188 22.23 -28.97 -0.15
CA GLY A 188 21.34 -29.17 0.97
C GLY A 188 19.88 -29.33 0.55
N VAL A 189 19.02 -29.38 1.55
CA VAL A 189 17.59 -29.66 1.47
C VAL A 189 16.87 -28.43 1.98
N PHE A 190 15.89 -28.00 1.19
CA PHE A 190 15.06 -26.86 1.51
C PHE A 190 13.77 -27.35 2.16
N ILE A 191 13.49 -26.87 3.38
CA ILE A 191 12.29 -27.20 4.13
C ILE A 191 11.43 -25.94 4.21
N SER A 192 10.21 -26.03 3.66
CA SER A 192 9.16 -25.03 3.83
C SER A 192 8.10 -25.61 4.76
N CYS A 193 7.86 -24.93 5.88
CA CYS A 193 6.92 -25.37 6.91
C CYS A 193 6.31 -24.17 7.64
N ASP A 194 5.23 -24.42 8.37
CA ASP A 194 4.58 -23.46 9.24
C ASP A 194 5.47 -23.04 10.41
N ILE A 195 5.20 -21.85 10.96
CA ILE A 195 6.01 -21.23 12.02
C ILE A 195 6.24 -22.17 13.24
N PRO A 196 5.23 -22.88 13.80
CA PRO A 196 5.47 -23.74 14.96
C PRO A 196 6.32 -24.96 14.62
N MET A 197 6.19 -25.53 13.40
CA MET A 197 7.04 -26.63 12.94
C MET A 197 8.48 -26.17 12.72
N ALA A 198 8.69 -24.97 12.17
CA ALA A 198 10.02 -24.40 12.01
C ALA A 198 10.73 -24.21 13.36
N GLN A 199 10.00 -23.70 14.37
CA GLN A 199 10.51 -23.56 15.74
C GLN A 199 10.85 -24.91 16.37
N PHE A 200 10.02 -25.94 16.16
CA PHE A 200 10.32 -27.29 16.61
C PHE A 200 11.63 -27.82 15.99
N ILE A 201 11.83 -27.66 14.69
CA ILE A 201 13.05 -28.12 13.99
C ILE A 201 14.30 -27.38 14.49
N ILE A 202 14.20 -26.08 14.74
CA ILE A 202 15.30 -25.27 15.31
C ILE A 202 15.66 -25.78 16.71
N ASN A 203 14.66 -26.03 17.56
CA ASN A 203 14.86 -26.54 18.91
C ASN A 203 15.46 -27.95 18.88
N TYR A 204 14.99 -28.82 17.99
CA TYR A 204 15.54 -30.16 17.79
C TYR A 204 16.99 -30.13 17.30
N ASN A 205 17.36 -29.20 16.42
CA ASN A 205 18.76 -29.02 16.02
C ASN A 205 19.64 -28.48 17.16
N ALA A 206 19.08 -27.68 18.06
CA ALA A 206 19.79 -27.13 19.21
C ALA A 206 20.06 -28.18 20.30
N SER A 207 19.21 -29.21 20.42
CA SER A 207 19.38 -30.31 21.37
C SER A 207 20.42 -31.35 20.92
N LEU A 208 20.85 -31.32 19.66
CA LEU A 208 21.86 -32.23 19.10
C LEU A 208 23.30 -31.73 19.33
N PRO A 209 24.28 -32.65 19.47
CA PRO A 209 25.70 -32.29 19.56
C PRO A 209 26.21 -31.64 18.26
N GLN A 210 27.27 -30.82 18.36
CA GLN A 210 27.78 -30.01 17.24
C GLN A 210 28.10 -30.81 15.95
N SER A 211 28.48 -32.08 16.08
CA SER A 211 28.75 -32.97 14.96
C SER A 211 27.50 -33.43 14.18
N GLN A 212 26.32 -33.31 14.79
CA GLN A 212 25.04 -33.77 14.23
C GLN A 212 24.10 -32.60 13.90
N LYS A 213 24.59 -31.36 13.99
CA LYS A 213 23.84 -30.19 13.56
C LYS A 213 23.63 -30.24 12.05
N PHE A 214 22.37 -30.07 11.66
CA PHE A 214 21.96 -30.22 10.28
C PHE A 214 21.50 -28.90 9.66
N ILE A 215 21.16 -27.88 10.45
CA ILE A 215 20.80 -26.56 9.93
C ILE A 215 22.07 -25.81 9.47
N ILE A 216 22.11 -25.46 8.18
CA ILE A 216 23.18 -24.68 7.57
C ILE A 216 22.82 -23.18 7.61
N HIS A 217 21.62 -22.83 7.15
CA HIS A 217 21.12 -21.46 7.14
C HIS A 217 19.63 -21.40 7.48
N ILE A 218 19.26 -20.41 8.30
CA ILE A 218 17.88 -20.02 8.55
C ILE A 218 17.60 -18.87 7.58
N LEU A 219 16.70 -19.09 6.61
CA LEU A 219 16.39 -18.07 5.61
C LEU A 219 15.32 -17.12 6.16
N ASP A 220 14.23 -17.68 6.68
CA ASP A 220 13.10 -16.97 7.26
C ASP A 220 12.42 -17.81 8.36
N GLY A 221 11.41 -17.27 9.05
CA GLY A 221 10.66 -17.99 10.09
C GLY A 221 9.86 -19.22 9.63
N THR A 222 9.78 -19.46 8.32
CA THR A 222 9.07 -20.60 7.69
C THR A 222 9.98 -21.41 6.74
N HIS A 223 11.22 -20.99 6.55
CA HIS A 223 12.15 -21.55 5.56
C HIS A 223 13.52 -21.86 6.15
N LEU A 224 13.90 -23.13 6.10
CA LEU A 224 15.14 -23.66 6.66
C LEU A 224 15.96 -24.38 5.58
N PHE A 225 17.28 -24.16 5.57
CA PHE A 225 18.21 -24.87 4.70
C PHE A 225 19.08 -25.83 5.51
N VAL A 226 19.02 -27.10 5.14
CA VAL A 226 19.51 -28.24 5.92
C VAL A 226 20.50 -29.09 5.11
N SER A 227 21.44 -29.76 5.76
CA SER A 227 22.35 -30.72 5.11
C SER A 227 21.62 -31.96 4.60
N SER A 228 21.96 -32.41 3.37
CA SER A 228 21.26 -33.53 2.70
C SER A 228 21.46 -34.90 3.35
N GLY A 229 22.44 -35.05 4.25
CA GLY A 229 22.71 -36.32 4.92
C GLY A 229 21.70 -36.68 6.01
N MET A 230 20.88 -35.73 6.46
CA MET A 230 20.07 -35.87 7.69
C MET A 230 18.56 -35.92 7.42
N GLU A 231 18.14 -36.03 6.16
CA GLU A 231 16.73 -36.01 5.77
C GLU A 231 15.89 -37.09 6.45
N GLY A 232 16.42 -38.31 6.55
CA GLY A 232 15.72 -39.44 7.15
C GLY A 232 15.41 -39.21 8.62
N MET A 233 16.41 -38.74 9.39
CA MET A 233 16.25 -38.43 10.82
C MET A 233 15.18 -37.36 11.03
N ILE A 234 15.18 -36.30 10.22
CA ILE A 234 14.23 -35.18 10.36
C ILE A 234 12.80 -35.66 10.05
N ARG A 235 12.62 -36.47 9.01
CA ARG A 235 11.31 -37.03 8.67
C ARG A 235 10.77 -37.92 9.80
N SER A 236 11.60 -38.78 10.38
CA SER A 236 11.22 -39.62 11.51
C SER A 236 10.88 -38.81 12.77
N ALA A 237 11.67 -37.78 13.10
CA ALA A 237 11.42 -36.93 14.26
C ALA A 237 10.12 -36.11 14.12
N ILE A 238 9.82 -35.60 12.92
CA ILE A 238 8.57 -34.89 12.63
C ILE A 238 7.37 -35.84 12.72
N GLN A 239 7.50 -37.05 12.18
CA GLN A 239 6.47 -38.08 12.26
C GLN A 239 6.13 -38.41 13.73
N GLU A 240 7.14 -38.66 14.56
CA GLU A 240 6.97 -38.95 15.98
C GLU A 240 6.35 -37.77 16.74
N PHE A 241 6.77 -36.54 16.44
CA PHE A 241 6.19 -35.34 17.03
C PHE A 241 4.71 -35.19 16.66
N ARG A 242 4.34 -35.51 15.42
CA ARG A 242 2.94 -35.49 14.99
C ARG A 242 2.12 -36.56 15.69
N GLU A 243 2.63 -37.78 15.81
CA GLU A 243 1.95 -38.89 16.48
C GLU A 243 1.70 -38.58 17.96
N LYS A 244 2.67 -38.02 18.69
CA LYS A 244 2.51 -37.62 20.09
C LYS A 244 1.45 -36.53 20.32
N ASN A 245 1.28 -35.64 19.35
CA ASN A 245 0.32 -34.54 19.44
C ASN A 245 -1.01 -34.84 18.74
N THR A 246 -1.13 -36.01 18.09
CA THR A 246 -2.38 -36.44 17.45
C THR A 246 -3.20 -37.20 18.48
N TYR A 247 -4.35 -36.63 18.84
CA TYR A 247 -5.30 -37.33 19.69
C TYR A 247 -5.92 -38.51 18.92
N GLU A 248 -5.67 -39.72 19.38
CA GLU A 248 -6.46 -40.88 19.00
C GLU A 248 -7.64 -41.01 19.94
N LYS A 249 -8.85 -41.03 19.37
CA LYS A 249 -10.08 -41.26 20.14
C LYS A 249 -10.03 -42.69 20.69
N PRO A 250 -10.11 -42.91 22.01
CA PRO A 250 -10.23 -44.25 22.57
C PRO A 250 -11.52 -44.89 22.06
N ALA A 251 -11.42 -46.18 21.71
CA ALA A 251 -12.52 -46.99 21.17
C ALA A 251 -13.73 -47.03 22.12
#